data_AF-A0AAW8DDB5-F1
#
_entry.id   AF-A0AAW8DDB5-F1
#
_cell.length_a   1.000
_cell.length_b   1.000
_cell.length_c   1.000
_cell.angle_alpha   90.00
_cell.angle_beta   90.00
_cell.angle_gamma   90.00
#
_symmetry.space_group_name_H-M   'P 1'
#
loop_
_entity.id
_entity.type
_entity.pdbx_description
1 polymer ?
#
loop_
_entity_poly.entity_id
_entity_poly.type
_entity_poly.pdbx_seq_one_letter_code
_entity_poly.pdbx_strand_id
1 'polypeptide(L)'
;MRPQLLNVRNAYAIAMVTLMCSPAYAQFEKGTQSLNKVQQWLLSIGAVVVTLAIMFVGFRMMFQAAQWKDVAPVFWGGILVGGGSAFATLFF
;
A
#
# COMPACT_ATOMS: atom_id res chain seq x y z
N MET A 1 27.48 -45.83 26.50
CA MET A 1 27.17 -44.41 26.80
C MET A 1 27.30 -43.50 25.56
N ARG A 2 26.80 -43.89 24.37
CA ARG A 2 26.87 -43.09 23.12
C ARG A 2 25.55 -42.49 22.57
N PRO A 3 24.32 -42.82 23.04
CA PRO A 3 23.10 -42.30 22.41
C PRO A 3 22.73 -40.86 22.82
N GLN A 4 23.21 -40.38 23.99
CA GLN A 4 22.93 -39.03 24.51
C GLN A 4 23.59 -37.93 23.66
N LEU A 5 24.82 -38.17 23.18
CA LEU A 5 25.58 -37.18 22.40
C LEU A 5 24.97 -36.90 21.02
N LEU A 6 24.28 -37.88 20.43
CA LEU A 6 23.68 -37.77 19.09
C LEU A 6 22.36 -36.98 19.13
N ASN A 7 21.56 -37.14 20.20
CA ASN A 7 20.36 -36.33 20.45
C ASN A 7 20.71 -34.87 20.74
N VAL A 8 21.76 -34.64 21.51
CA VAL A 8 22.24 -33.28 21.82
C VAL A 8 22.74 -32.59 20.55
N ARG A 9 23.51 -33.29 19.71
CA ARG A 9 23.96 -32.77 18.40
C ARG A 9 22.80 -32.45 17.45
N ASN A 10 21.78 -33.31 17.41
CA ASN A 10 20.58 -33.06 16.59
C ASN A 10 19.74 -31.89 17.15
N ALA A 11 19.65 -31.73 18.47
CA ALA A 11 18.99 -30.58 19.10
C ALA A 11 19.71 -29.26 18.75
N TYR A 12 21.05 -29.25 18.76
CA TYR A 12 21.84 -28.09 18.32
C TYR A 12 21.63 -27.79 16.83
N ALA A 13 21.53 -28.80 15.96
CA ALA A 13 21.26 -28.59 14.54
C ALA A 13 19.87 -27.99 14.28
N ILE A 14 18.83 -28.44 15.02
CA ILE A 14 17.47 -27.90 14.91
C ILE A 14 17.39 -26.46 15.43
N ALA A 15 18.10 -26.13 16.52
CA ALA A 15 18.20 -24.78 17.05
C ALA A 15 18.87 -23.81 16.06
N MET A 16 19.91 -24.26 15.35
CA MET A 16 20.58 -23.46 14.33
C MET A 16 19.69 -23.22 13.10
N VAL A 17 18.93 -24.23 12.64
CA VAL A 17 18.01 -24.08 11.50
C VAL A 17 16.85 -23.13 11.81
N THR A 18 16.32 -23.16 13.03
CA THR A 18 15.22 -22.27 13.46
C THR A 18 15.66 -20.82 13.61
N LEU A 19 16.90 -20.57 14.06
CA LEU A 19 17.49 -19.22 14.10
C LEU A 19 17.72 -18.63 12.70
N MET A 20 18.02 -19.45 11.70
CA MET A 20 18.21 -19.02 10.30
C MET A 20 16.89 -18.83 9.55
N CYS A 21 15.81 -19.48 9.98
CA CYS A 21 14.47 -19.35 9.37
C CYS A 21 13.75 -18.05 9.79
N SER A 22 14.00 -17.57 11.02
CA SER A 22 13.45 -16.32 11.57
C SER A 22 13.71 -15.05 10.71
N PRO A 23 14.96 -14.74 10.30
CA PRO A 23 15.23 -13.52 9.55
C PRO A 23 14.70 -13.57 8.11
N ALA A 24 14.64 -14.76 7.49
CA ALA A 24 14.10 -14.92 6.14
C ALA A 24 12.58 -14.65 6.09
N TYR A 25 11.84 -15.08 7.11
CA TYR A 25 10.42 -14.79 7.25
C TYR A 25 10.17 -13.30 7.56
N ALA A 26 10.94 -12.72 8.50
CA ALA A 26 10.82 -11.32 8.89
C ALA A 26 11.23 -10.33 7.77
N GLN A 27 12.15 -10.73 6.88
CA GLN A 27 12.54 -9.90 5.73
C GLN A 27 11.45 -9.87 4.65
N PHE A 28 10.78 -11.00 4.41
CA PHE A 28 9.62 -11.03 3.51
C PHE A 28 8.45 -10.23 4.10
N GLU A 29 8.25 -10.31 5.42
CA GLU A 29 7.25 -9.51 6.14
C GLU A 29 7.55 -7.99 6.05
N LYS A 30 8.81 -7.57 6.16
CA LYS A 30 9.22 -6.17 5.94
C LYS A 30 8.97 -5.70 4.50
N GLY A 31 9.24 -6.54 3.51
CA GLY A 31 8.97 -6.24 2.10
C GLY A 31 7.47 -6.03 1.86
N THR A 32 6.65 -7.00 2.28
CA THR A 32 5.19 -6.93 2.21
C THR A 32 4.63 -5.74 3.00
N GLN A 33 5.16 -5.46 4.19
CA GLN A 33 4.74 -4.30 5.00
C GLN A 33 5.09 -2.97 4.33
N SER A 34 6.19 -2.90 3.59
CA SER A 34 6.57 -1.69 2.85
C SER A 34 5.64 -1.45 1.67
N LEU A 35 5.23 -2.50 0.95
CA LEU A 35 4.25 -2.43 -0.13
C LEU A 35 2.86 -1.99 0.38
N ASN A 36 2.41 -2.57 1.50
CA ASN A 36 1.15 -2.17 2.15
C ASN A 36 1.15 -0.68 2.56
N LYS A 37 2.28 -0.16 3.05
CA LYS A 37 2.39 1.27 3.36
C LYS A 37 2.23 2.12 2.11
N VAL A 38 2.92 1.78 1.02
CA VAL A 38 2.82 2.51 -0.26
C VAL A 38 1.38 2.51 -0.77
N GLN A 39 0.67 1.38 -0.70
CA GLN A 39 -0.75 1.28 -1.05
C GLN A 39 -1.62 2.24 -0.23
N GLN A 40 -1.43 2.31 1.08
CA GLN A 40 -2.16 3.27 1.93
C GLN A 40 -1.87 4.73 1.56
N TRP A 41 -0.62 5.05 1.23
CA TRP A 41 -0.27 6.40 0.75
C TRP A 41 -0.95 6.72 -0.59
N LEU A 42 -0.98 5.78 -1.54
CA LEU A 42 -1.64 6.00 -2.82
C LEU A 42 -3.15 6.25 -2.66
N LEU A 43 -3.83 5.44 -1.85
CA LEU A 43 -5.25 5.62 -1.53
C LEU A 43 -5.53 6.97 -0.87
N SER A 44 -4.75 7.33 0.14
CA SER A 44 -4.95 8.59 0.87
C SER A 44 -4.75 9.81 -0.03
N ILE A 45 -3.72 9.79 -0.90
CA ILE A 45 -3.49 10.85 -1.88
C ILE A 45 -4.63 10.90 -2.91
N GLY A 46 -5.10 9.74 -3.40
CA GLY A 46 -6.23 9.66 -4.32
C GLY A 46 -7.50 10.29 -3.74
N ALA A 47 -7.82 10.00 -2.49
CA ALA A 47 -8.97 10.58 -1.79
C ALA A 47 -8.87 12.11 -1.65
N VAL A 48 -7.68 12.62 -1.34
CA VAL A 48 -7.43 14.07 -1.24
C VAL A 48 -7.60 14.75 -2.60
N VAL A 49 -7.06 14.18 -3.67
CA VAL A 49 -7.16 14.75 -5.02
C VAL A 49 -8.61 14.79 -5.50
N VAL A 50 -9.41 13.75 -5.27
CA VAL A 50 -10.85 13.75 -5.61
C VAL A 50 -11.58 14.85 -4.86
N THR A 51 -11.29 15.00 -3.57
CA THR A 51 -11.92 16.02 -2.73
C THR A 51 -11.60 17.43 -3.23
N LEU A 52 -10.33 17.71 -3.54
CA LEU A 52 -9.90 18.99 -4.10
C LEU A 52 -10.50 19.26 -5.48
N ALA A 53 -10.60 18.24 -6.35
CA ALA A 53 -11.22 18.39 -7.66
C ALA A 53 -12.70 18.76 -7.55
N ILE A 54 -13.45 18.11 -6.66
CA ILE A 54 -14.87 18.43 -6.42
C ILE A 54 -15.01 19.84 -5.86
N MET A 55 -14.20 20.23 -4.87
CA MET A 55 -14.22 21.58 -4.30
C MET A 55 -13.94 22.66 -5.36
N PHE A 56 -12.93 22.44 -6.22
CA PHE A 56 -12.58 23.36 -7.30
C PHE A 56 -13.73 23.53 -8.30
N VAL A 57 -14.32 22.43 -8.74
CA VAL A 57 -15.43 22.41 -9.70
C VAL A 57 -16.68 23.07 -9.11
N GLY A 58 -17.02 22.74 -7.86
CA GLY A 58 -18.19 23.29 -7.16
C GLY A 58 -18.10 24.80 -6.97
N PHE A 59 -16.95 25.31 -6.54
CA PHE A 59 -16.76 26.76 -6.38
C PHE A 59 -16.91 27.50 -7.73
N ARG A 60 -16.32 26.97 -8.79
CA ARG A 60 -16.38 27.60 -10.12
C ARG A 60 -17.80 27.61 -10.70
N MET A 61 -18.56 26.53 -10.53
CA MET A 61 -19.93 26.47 -11.05
C MET A 61 -20.91 27.33 -10.26
N MET A 62 -20.79 27.34 -8.92
CA MET A 62 -21.74 28.07 -8.07
C MET A 62 -21.47 29.58 -8.03
N PHE A 63 -20.20 30.01 -8.07
CA PHE A 63 -19.84 31.41 -7.82
C PHE A 63 -19.22 32.15 -9.00
N GLN A 64 -18.78 31.45 -10.06
CA GLN A 64 -18.11 32.08 -11.21
C GLN A 64 -18.89 31.96 -12.53
N ALA A 65 -20.15 31.46 -12.48
CA ALA A 65 -20.95 31.15 -13.66
C ALA A 65 -20.18 30.35 -14.73
N ALA A 66 -19.18 29.58 -14.30
CA ALA A 66 -18.31 28.84 -15.21
C ALA A 66 -19.13 27.71 -15.85
N GLN A 67 -19.04 27.61 -17.18
CA GLN A 67 -19.74 26.56 -17.90
C GLN A 67 -19.09 25.20 -17.61
N TRP A 68 -19.88 24.13 -17.58
CA TRP A 68 -19.39 22.76 -17.31
C TRP A 68 -18.19 22.38 -18.19
N LYS A 69 -18.15 22.88 -19.43
CA LYS A 69 -17.06 22.65 -20.37
C LYS A 69 -15.68 23.10 -19.85
N ASP A 70 -15.62 24.15 -19.04
CA ASP A 70 -14.36 24.75 -18.57
C ASP A 70 -13.82 24.09 -17.30
N VAL A 71 -14.63 23.25 -16.66
CA VAL A 71 -14.33 22.55 -15.39
C VAL A 71 -14.40 21.03 -15.53
N ALA A 72 -14.98 20.51 -16.61
CA ALA A 72 -15.02 19.09 -16.94
C ALA A 72 -13.65 18.39 -16.94
N PRO A 73 -12.57 18.98 -17.50
CA PRO A 73 -11.28 18.30 -17.52
C PRO A 73 -10.71 18.03 -16.12
N VAL A 74 -10.89 18.96 -15.19
CA VAL A 74 -10.39 18.83 -13.81
C VAL A 74 -11.20 17.77 -13.06
N PHE A 75 -12.52 17.72 -13.26
CA PHE A 75 -13.38 16.72 -12.65
C PHE A 75 -13.01 15.30 -13.10
N TRP A 76 -12.92 15.07 -14.41
CA TRP A 76 -12.57 13.76 -14.94
C TRP A 76 -11.13 13.36 -14.59
N GLY A 77 -10.19 14.30 -14.61
CA GLY A 77 -8.83 14.07 -14.11
C GLY A 77 -8.82 13.63 -12.64
N GLY A 78 -9.56 14.33 -11.78
CA GLY A 78 -9.67 14.02 -10.35
C GLY A 78 -10.26 12.64 -10.08
N ILE A 79 -11.34 12.27 -10.78
CA ILE A 79 -11.96 10.93 -10.67
C ILE A 79 -11.04 9.84 -11.19
N LEU A 80 -10.34 10.06 -12.30
CA LEU A 80 -9.41 9.06 -12.85
C LEU A 80 -8.20 8.84 -11.95
N VAL A 81 -7.63 9.90 -11.37
CA VAL A 81 -6.53 9.79 -10.39
C VAL A 81 -7.00 9.11 -9.11
N GLY A 82 -8.18 9.48 -8.60
CA GLY A 82 -8.80 8.81 -7.45
C GLY A 82 -9.09 7.33 -7.71
N GLY A 83 -9.68 7.02 -8.87
CA GLY A 83 -9.94 5.64 -9.29
C GLY A 83 -8.67 4.81 -9.46
N GLY A 84 -7.61 5.42 -10.02
CA GLY A 84 -6.27 4.82 -10.14
C GLY A 84 -5.70 4.35 -8.80
N SER A 85 -5.93 5.12 -7.72
CA SER A 85 -5.50 4.74 -6.38
C SER A 85 -6.20 3.49 -5.82
N ALA A 86 -7.46 3.26 -6.20
CA ALA A 86 -8.19 2.05 -5.83
C ALA A 86 -7.68 0.82 -6.59
N PHE A 87 -7.27 0.96 -7.85
CA PHE A 87 -6.61 -0.11 -8.58
C PHE A 87 -5.26 -0.49 -7.97
N ALA A 88 -4.51 0.49 -7.43
CA ALA A 88 -3.29 0.19 -6.68
C ALA A 88 -3.56 -0.64 -5.40
N THR A 89 -4.81 -0.67 -4.92
CA THR A 89 -5.19 -1.48 -3.75
C THR A 89 -5.57 -2.91 -4.14
N LEU A 90 -5.93 -3.13 -5.41
CA LEU A 90 -6.33 -4.45 -5.92
C LEU A 90 -5.13 -5.30 -6.38
N PHE A 91 -4.06 -4.65 -6.85
CA PHE A 91 -2.91 -5.32 -7.46
C PHE A 91 -1.62 -5.27 -6.62
N PHE A 92 -1.58 -4.47 -5.56
CA PHE A 92 -0.47 -4.36 -4.61
C PHE A 92 -0.97 -4.57 -3.19
#